data_AF-A0A4Q4VCE7-F1
#
_entry.id   AF-A0A4Q4VCE7-F1
#
_cell.length_a   1.000
_cell.length_b   1.000
_cell.length_c   1.000
_cell.angle_alpha   90.00
_cell.angle_beta   90.00
_cell.angle_gamma   90.00
#
_symmetry.space_group_name_H-M   'P 1'
#
loop_
_entity.id
_entity.type
_entity.pdbx_description
1 polymer ?
#
loop_
_entity_poly.entity_id
_entity_poly.type
_entity_poly.pdbx_seq_one_letter_code
_entity_poly.pdbx_strand_id
1 'polypeptide(L)'
;MASIGSLVFCTDCGNLLPVSKGNVKNILNCECCGAENRDTASKVVVTQSKPSDFPSLLRQKLSIVQTVERHKIQTEAVANETCEKCGRTEVRFSAVQLRSADEGSTIFYTCDCGHKWKTDN
;
A
#
# COMPACT_ATOMS: atom_id res chain seq x y z
N MET A 1 -22.52 -12.39 -29.03
CA MET A 1 -21.73 -11.14 -28.98
C MET A 1 -20.28 -11.55 -28.76
N ALA A 2 -19.35 -11.09 -29.58
CA ALA A 2 -17.95 -11.53 -29.57
C ALA A 2 -16.96 -10.37 -29.29
N SER A 3 -17.41 -9.32 -28.59
CA SER A 3 -16.58 -8.17 -28.23
C SER A 3 -16.57 -7.92 -26.72
N ILE A 4 -15.39 -7.58 -26.18
CA ILE A 4 -15.15 -7.21 -24.79
C ILE A 4 -14.35 -5.91 -24.80
N GLY A 5 -15.00 -4.79 -24.45
CA GLY A 5 -14.37 -3.47 -24.55
C GLY A 5 -13.92 -3.16 -25.98
N SER A 6 -12.64 -2.87 -26.16
CA SER A 6 -12.02 -2.62 -27.47
C SER A 6 -11.56 -3.88 -28.21
N LEU A 7 -11.68 -5.06 -27.59
CA LEU A 7 -11.22 -6.33 -28.16
C LEU A 7 -12.38 -7.06 -28.85
N VAL A 8 -12.10 -7.68 -29.99
CA VAL A 8 -13.06 -8.50 -30.76
C VAL A 8 -12.47 -9.88 -30.96
N PHE A 9 -13.31 -10.90 -30.80
CA PHE A 9 -12.95 -12.30 -30.97
C PHE A 9 -13.71 -12.90 -32.15
N CYS A 10 -13.13 -13.92 -32.76
CA CYS A 10 -13.79 -14.69 -33.80
C CYS A 10 -14.94 -15.52 -33.21
N THR A 11 -16.13 -15.46 -33.81
CA THR A 11 -17.28 -16.26 -33.35
C THR A 11 -17.11 -17.75 -33.54
N ASP A 12 -16.23 -18.14 -34.46
CA ASP A 12 -16.14 -19.53 -34.94
C ASP A 12 -15.05 -20.30 -34.22
N CYS A 13 -13.86 -19.70 -34.05
CA CYS A 13 -12.70 -20.36 -33.41
C CYS A 13 -12.26 -19.71 -32.09
N GLY A 14 -12.85 -18.57 -31.70
CA GLY A 14 -12.49 -17.86 -30.47
C GLY A 14 -11.17 -17.09 -30.50
N ASN A 15 -10.44 -17.07 -31.63
CA ASN A 15 -9.19 -16.32 -31.75
C ASN A 15 -9.40 -14.80 -31.61
N LEU A 16 -8.43 -14.09 -31.04
CA LEU A 16 -8.44 -12.63 -30.97
C LEU A 16 -8.24 -12.05 -32.38
N LEU A 17 -9.16 -11.19 -32.81
CA LEU A 17 -9.09 -10.54 -34.10
C LEU A 17 -8.21 -9.28 -34.05
N PRO A 18 -7.58 -8.90 -35.17
CA PRO A 18 -6.73 -7.71 -35.22
C PRO A 18 -7.55 -6.43 -34.96
N VAL A 19 -6.89 -5.42 -34.41
CA VAL A 19 -7.50 -4.11 -34.14
C VAL A 19 -8.06 -3.52 -35.44
N SER A 20 -9.31 -3.08 -35.38
CA SER A 20 -10.03 -2.58 -36.54
C SER A 20 -9.38 -1.34 -37.15
N LYS A 21 -8.82 -1.50 -38.34
CA LYS A 21 -8.17 -0.43 -39.12
C LYS A 21 -9.16 0.50 -39.86
N GLY A 22 -10.44 0.47 -39.52
CA GLY A 22 -11.46 1.33 -40.15
C GLY A 22 -11.72 0.99 -41.63
N ASN A 23 -11.75 -0.29 -41.99
CA ASN A 23 -12.07 -0.71 -43.35
C ASN A 23 -13.53 -0.38 -43.68
N VAL A 24 -13.84 0.00 -44.92
CA VAL A 24 -15.15 0.58 -45.36
C VAL A 24 -16.35 -0.30 -45.00
N LYS A 25 -16.14 -1.61 -44.82
CA LYS A 25 -17.18 -2.60 -44.52
C LYS A 25 -17.26 -3.07 -43.05
N ASN A 26 -16.37 -2.61 -42.17
CA ASN A 26 -16.26 -3.10 -40.78
C ASN A 26 -16.17 -4.64 -40.69
N ILE A 27 -15.36 -5.26 -41.57
CA ILE A 27 -15.13 -6.70 -41.60
C ILE A 27 -13.68 -6.99 -41.20
N LEU A 28 -13.50 -7.96 -40.31
CA LEU A 28 -12.24 -8.49 -39.80
C LEU A 28 -12.12 -9.96 -40.20
N ASN A 29 -10.98 -10.33 -40.78
CA ASN A 29 -10.73 -11.72 -41.17
C ASN A 29 -9.91 -12.41 -40.08
N CYS A 30 -10.35 -13.61 -39.68
CA CYS A 30 -9.62 -14.42 -38.73
C CYS A 30 -8.42 -15.10 -39.39
N GLU A 31 -7.21 -14.82 -38.92
CA GLU A 31 -5.98 -15.48 -39.41
C GLU A 31 -5.90 -16.98 -39.04
N CYS A 32 -6.71 -17.43 -38.08
CA CYS A 32 -6.70 -18.81 -37.60
C CYS A 32 -7.63 -19.73 -38.40
N CYS A 33 -8.88 -19.31 -38.65
CA CYS A 33 -9.88 -20.13 -39.34
C CYS A 33 -10.38 -19.54 -40.67
N GLY A 34 -9.94 -18.34 -41.04
CA GLY A 34 -10.37 -17.67 -42.28
C GLY A 34 -11.76 -17.01 -42.23
N ALA A 35 -12.49 -17.13 -41.12
CA ALA A 35 -13.83 -16.59 -40.99
C ALA A 35 -13.88 -15.05 -41.03
N GLU A 36 -14.89 -14.51 -41.72
CA GLU A 36 -15.19 -13.08 -41.74
C GLU A 36 -16.08 -12.70 -40.57
N ASN A 37 -15.62 -11.76 -39.76
CA ASN A 37 -16.29 -11.31 -38.54
C ASN A 37 -16.57 -9.82 -38.63
N ARG A 38 -17.72 -9.36 -38.12
CA ARG A 38 -18.02 -7.92 -38.06
C ARG A 38 -17.28 -7.27 -36.91
N ASP A 39 -16.68 -6.13 -37.18
CA ASP A 39 -16.12 -5.27 -36.14
C ASP A 39 -17.25 -4.71 -35.27
N THR A 40 -17.33 -5.23 -34.05
CA THR A 40 -18.30 -4.82 -33.02
C THR A 40 -17.57 -4.29 -31.78
N ALA A 41 -16.31 -3.84 -31.92
CA ALA A 41 -15.56 -3.26 -30.81
C ALA A 41 -16.28 -2.02 -30.26
N SER A 42 -16.32 -1.87 -28.94
CA SER A 42 -16.73 -0.59 -28.34
C SER A 42 -15.69 0.46 -28.70
N LYS A 43 -16.14 1.57 -29.28
CA LYS A 43 -15.26 2.72 -29.61
C LYS A 43 -14.77 3.47 -28.38
N VAL A 44 -15.40 3.27 -27.22
CA VAL A 44 -15.10 4.02 -26.00
C VAL A 44 -14.74 3.04 -24.88
N VAL A 45 -13.53 3.19 -24.37
CA VAL A 45 -13.05 2.56 -23.13
C VAL A 45 -12.77 3.68 -22.14
N VAL A 46 -13.47 3.68 -21.01
CA VAL A 46 -13.25 4.65 -19.94
C VAL A 46 -12.26 4.03 -18.95
N THR A 47 -11.08 4.63 -18.84
CA THR A 47 -10.09 4.27 -17.82
C THR A 47 -10.11 5.32 -16.72
N GLN A 48 -9.88 4.88 -15.49
CA GLN A 48 -9.74 5.76 -14.33
C GLN A 48 -8.44 5.42 -13.62
N SER A 49 -7.75 6.44 -13.12
CA SER A 49 -6.54 6.25 -12.31
C SER A 49 -6.89 5.58 -10.98
N LYS A 50 -5.99 4.71 -10.50
CA LYS A 50 -6.20 4.08 -9.21
C LYS A 50 -6.00 5.10 -8.11
N PRO A 51 -6.71 4.97 -6.98
CA PRO A 51 -6.50 5.88 -5.87
C PRO A 51 -5.08 5.89 -5.29
N SER A 52 -4.38 4.77 -5.38
CA SER A 52 -2.98 4.61 -4.97
C SER A 52 -1.98 5.35 -5.86
N ASP A 53 -2.33 5.67 -7.10
CA ASP A 53 -1.41 6.27 -8.08
C ASP A 53 -1.05 7.72 -7.70
N PHE A 54 -1.86 8.35 -6.84
CA PHE A 54 -1.67 9.70 -6.35
C PHE A 54 -1.76 9.75 -4.81
N PRO A 55 -0.69 9.34 -4.10
CA PRO A 55 -0.64 9.42 -2.64
C PRO A 55 -0.53 10.89 -2.21
N SER A 56 -1.45 11.35 -1.35
CA SER A 56 -1.41 12.70 -0.79
C SER A 56 -1.99 12.74 0.62
N LEU A 57 -1.62 13.75 1.41
CA LEU A 57 -2.17 13.94 2.76
C LEU A 57 -3.69 14.13 2.74
N LEU A 58 -4.20 14.88 1.75
CA LEU A 58 -5.65 15.06 1.56
C LEU A 58 -6.36 13.73 1.27
N ARG A 59 -5.73 12.85 0.50
CA ARG A 59 -6.29 11.54 0.17
C ARG A 59 -6.19 10.55 1.33
N GLN A 60 -5.11 10.61 2.11
CA GLN A 60 -5.01 9.86 3.37
C GLN A 60 -6.10 10.25 4.36
N LYS A 61 -6.51 11.52 4.41
CA LYS A 61 -7.65 11.96 5.25
C LYS A 61 -9.01 11.38 4.83
N LEU A 62 -9.13 10.90 3.58
CA LEU A 62 -10.32 10.20 3.09
C LEU A 62 -10.31 8.70 3.42
N SER A 63 -9.20 8.17 3.94
CA SER A 63 -9.11 6.78 4.39
C SER A 63 -9.98 6.56 5.63
N ILE A 64 -10.73 5.45 5.64
CA ILE A 64 -11.50 5.01 6.80
C ILE A 64 -10.57 4.55 7.94
N VAL A 65 -9.36 4.10 7.59
CA VAL A 65 -8.34 3.70 8.56
C VAL A 65 -7.65 4.94 9.11
N GLN A 66 -7.68 5.12 10.44
CA GLN A 66 -6.91 6.16 11.12
C GLN A 66 -5.42 5.95 10.87
N THR A 67 -4.78 6.92 10.21
CA THR A 67 -3.33 7.04 10.22
C THR A 67 -2.90 7.36 11.64
N VAL A 68 -2.25 6.41 12.31
CA VAL A 68 -1.82 6.61 13.70
C VAL A 68 -0.72 7.67 13.74
N GLU A 69 -0.97 8.75 14.48
CA GLU A 69 0.03 9.78 14.72
C GLU A 69 1.14 9.19 15.57
N ARG A 70 2.39 9.18 15.06
CA ARG A 70 3.55 8.60 15.77
C ARG A 70 3.74 9.16 17.18
N HIS A 71 3.33 10.40 17.44
CA HIS A 71 3.43 11.03 18.76
C HIS A 71 2.39 10.55 19.78
N LYS A 72 1.30 9.89 19.34
CA LYS A 72 0.28 9.31 20.23
C LYS A 72 0.56 7.85 20.60
N ILE A 73 1.52 7.22 19.94
CA ILE A 73 1.92 5.85 20.24
C ILE A 73 2.98 5.91 21.33
N GLN A 74 2.58 5.63 22.56
CA GLN A 74 3.51 5.45 23.67
C GLN A 74 3.73 3.95 23.89
N THR A 75 4.85 3.44 23.36
CA THR A 75 5.26 2.03 23.53
C THR A 75 6.09 1.79 24.80
N GLU A 76 6.50 2.85 25.48
CA GLU A 76 7.33 2.76 26.68
C GLU A 76 6.47 2.45 27.92
N ALA A 77 6.91 1.51 28.74
CA ALA A 77 6.27 1.18 30.02
C ALA A 77 6.69 2.15 31.12
N VAL A 78 5.98 2.21 32.24
CA VAL A 78 6.31 3.09 33.38
C VAL A 78 7.01 2.29 34.47
N ALA A 79 8.10 2.83 35.03
CA ALA A 79 8.84 2.29 36.15
C ALA A 79 8.99 3.33 37.27
N ASN A 80 9.12 2.83 38.50
CA ASN A 80 9.36 3.64 39.69
C ASN A 80 10.87 3.83 39.91
N GLU A 81 11.47 4.75 39.15
CA GLU A 81 12.89 5.13 39.23
C GLU A 81 12.99 6.66 39.38
N THR A 82 13.78 7.13 40.33
CA THR A 82 13.93 8.57 40.59
C THR A 82 14.85 9.25 39.57
N CYS A 83 14.33 10.24 38.84
CA CYS A 83 15.13 11.05 37.93
C CYS A 83 16.07 12.00 38.69
N GLU A 84 17.37 11.86 38.48
CA GLU A 84 18.41 12.67 39.12
C GLU A 84 18.28 14.19 38.84
N LYS A 85 17.70 14.57 37.70
CA LYS A 85 17.57 15.98 37.31
C LYS A 85 16.39 16.72 37.91
N CYS A 86 15.25 16.05 38.07
CA CYS A 86 13.99 16.71 38.48
C CYS A 86 13.33 16.09 39.71
N GLY A 87 13.86 14.99 40.24
CA GLY A 87 13.35 14.31 41.44
C GLY A 87 12.03 13.55 41.26
N ARG A 88 11.52 13.42 40.02
CA ARG A 88 10.31 12.63 39.74
C ARG A 88 10.59 11.14 39.94
N THR A 89 9.67 10.43 40.60
CA THR A 89 9.77 8.99 40.94
C THR A 89 9.28 8.06 39.84
N GLU A 90 8.44 8.56 38.91
CA GLU A 90 7.92 7.78 37.79
C GLU A 90 8.57 8.21 36.48
N VAL A 91 9.16 7.25 35.78
CA VAL A 91 9.77 7.46 34.47
C VAL A 91 9.39 6.36 33.50
N ARG A 92 9.48 6.67 32.21
CA ARG A 92 9.23 5.67 31.17
C ARG A 92 10.48 4.87 30.89
N PHE A 93 10.32 3.60 30.55
CA PHE A 93 11.44 2.75 30.19
C PHE A 93 11.14 1.87 28.98
N SER A 94 12.21 1.47 28.29
CA SER A 94 12.20 0.45 27.24
C SER A 94 13.42 -0.45 27.39
N ALA A 95 13.22 -1.76 27.31
CA ALA A 95 14.31 -2.74 27.37
C ALA A 95 14.71 -3.14 25.95
N VAL A 96 16.00 -3.07 25.65
CA VAL A 96 16.56 -3.45 24.35
C VAL A 96 17.79 -4.33 24.58
N GLN A 97 17.84 -5.47 23.91
CA GLN A 97 19.05 -6.30 23.90
C GLN A 97 20.05 -5.73 22.91
N LEU A 98 21.17 -5.20 23.40
CA LEU A 98 22.21 -4.60 22.57
C LEU A 98 23.42 -5.53 22.38
N ARG A 99 23.51 -6.59 23.18
CA ARG A 99 24.68 -7.48 23.24
C ARG A 99 24.27 -8.94 22.96
N SER A 100 25.19 -9.86 23.21
CA SER A 100 24.96 -11.30 23.09
C SER A 100 23.77 -11.74 23.94
N ALA A 101 23.10 -12.82 23.51
CA ALA A 101 21.95 -13.38 24.22
C ALA A 101 22.25 -13.86 25.66
N ASP A 102 23.53 -14.01 26.00
CA ASP A 102 24.01 -14.42 27.32
C ASP A 102 24.09 -13.25 28.33
N GLU A 103 24.00 -12.00 27.86
CA GLU A 103 24.04 -10.80 28.71
C GLU A 103 22.63 -10.26 28.99
N GLY A 104 22.46 -9.54 30.10
CA GLY A 104 21.21 -8.88 30.45
C GLY A 104 20.84 -7.76 29.47
N SER A 105 19.55 -7.42 29.41
CA SER A 105 19.06 -6.35 28.53
C SER A 105 19.45 -4.97 29.04
N THR A 106 19.79 -4.05 28.15
CA THR A 106 19.95 -2.63 28.49
C THR A 106 18.57 -1.98 28.64
N ILE A 107 18.34 -1.32 29.78
CA ILE A 107 17.12 -0.55 30.04
C ILE A 107 17.39 0.92 29.73
N PHE A 108 16.61 1.49 28.82
CA PHE A 108 16.60 2.91 28.50
C PHE A 108 15.47 3.61 29.26
N TYR A 109 15.81 4.57 30.11
CA TYR A 109 14.86 5.40 30.83
C TYR A 109 14.68 6.76 30.13
N THR A 110 13.43 7.23 30.06
CA THR A 110 13.02 8.54 29.56
C THR A 110 12.13 9.23 30.59
N CYS A 111 12.62 10.31 31.19
CA CYS A 111 11.83 11.16 32.07
C CYS A 111 11.05 12.22 31.27
N ASP A 112 9.90 12.66 31.80
CA ASP A 112 9.10 13.74 31.24
C ASP A 112 9.81 15.10 31.20
N CYS A 113 10.85 15.30 32.01
CA CYS A 113 11.70 16.49 31.91
C CYS A 113 12.63 16.48 30.69
N GLY A 114 12.63 15.41 29.90
CA GLY A 114 13.50 15.22 28.74
C GLY A 114 14.84 14.56 29.06
N HIS A 115 15.12 14.24 30.32
CA HIS A 115 16.32 13.49 30.69
C HIS A 115 16.20 12.02 30.27
N LYS A 116 17.26 11.50 29.65
CA LYS A 116 17.35 10.10 29.22
C LYS A 116 18.66 9.51 29.73
N TRP A 117 18.59 8.29 30.23
CA TRP A 117 19.77 7.54 30.67
C TRP A 117 19.55 6.04 30.38
N LYS A 118 20.62 5.27 30.51
CA LYS A 118 20.59 3.82 30.32
C LYS A 118 21.21 3.12 31.52
N THR A 119 20.68 1.95 31.83
CA THR A 119 21.23 1.05 32.83
C THR A 119 21.41 -0.31 32.18
N ASP A 120 22.62 -0.85 32.26
CA ASP A 120 22.90 -2.23 31.84
C ASP A 120 22.62 -3.14 33.05
N ASN A 121 21.84 -4.19 32.82
CA ASN A 121 21.50 -5.20 33.83
C ASN A 121 22.33 -6.47 33.62
#